data_AF-A0A1R0KPB7-F1
#
_entry.id   AF-A0A1R0KPB7-F1
#
_cell.length_a   1.000
_cell.length_b   1.000
_cell.length_c   1.000
_cell.angle_alpha   90.00
_cell.angle_beta   90.00
_cell.angle_gamma   90.00
#
_symmetry.space_group_name_H-M   'P 1'
#
loop_
_entity.id
_entity.type
_entity.pdbx_description
1 polymer ?
#
loop_
_entity_poly.entity_id
_entity_poly.type
_entity_poly.pdbx_seq_one_letter_code
_entity_poly.pdbx_strand_id
1 'polypeptide(L)'
;MAAGFQGSVEQFTQSEKRVTEVRVSMDQNLSKLRDNIEATRAGWTGDAALAFNNVMKRFDEAGRGLNQALQNIGELLEQAGSKYNASEQQQQELINSVNKGFGVLG
;
A
#
# COMPACT_ATOMS: atom_id res chain seq x y z
N MET A 1 17.90 -12.50 20.84
CA MET A 1 17.11 -13.16 19.78
C MET A 1 15.90 -12.29 19.52
N ALA A 2 16.03 -11.26 18.70
CA ALA A 2 14.87 -10.47 18.29
C ALA A 2 13.98 -11.40 17.48
N ALA A 3 12.76 -11.64 17.94
CA ALA A 3 11.67 -12.18 17.14
C ALA A 3 11.35 -11.14 16.06
N GLY A 4 12.25 -11.00 15.09
CA GLY A 4 12.20 -9.99 14.05
C GLY A 4 11.30 -10.48 12.95
N PHE A 5 10.02 -10.08 13.03
CA PHE A 5 9.08 -9.94 11.92
C PHE A 5 9.19 -11.01 10.81
N GLN A 6 8.35 -12.06 10.94
CA GLN A 6 8.15 -13.12 9.93
C GLN A 6 7.55 -12.53 8.62
N GLY A 7 8.39 -11.98 7.75
CA GLY A 7 8.00 -11.57 6.40
C GLY A 7 9.22 -11.61 5.48
N SER A 8 9.28 -12.52 4.50
CA SER A 8 10.39 -12.48 3.53
C SER A 8 10.26 -11.23 2.64
N VAL A 9 11.38 -10.72 2.10
CA VAL A 9 11.36 -9.59 1.13
C VAL A 9 10.38 -9.86 -0.02
N GLU A 10 10.27 -11.11 -0.46
CA GLU A 10 9.29 -11.52 -1.48
C GLU A 10 7.83 -11.38 -1.02
N GLN A 11 7.52 -11.64 0.26
CA GLN A 11 6.18 -11.41 0.80
C GLN A 11 5.83 -9.92 0.86
N PHE A 12 6.82 -9.06 1.13
CA PHE A 12 6.64 -7.61 1.08
C PHE A 12 6.36 -7.14 -0.35
N THR A 13 7.19 -7.53 -1.32
CA THR A 13 7.00 -7.20 -2.75
C THR A 13 5.66 -7.71 -3.29
N GLN A 14 5.24 -8.93 -2.91
CA GLN A 14 3.91 -9.42 -3.29
C GLN A 14 2.77 -8.61 -2.67
N SER A 15 2.94 -8.17 -1.43
CA SER A 15 1.92 -7.39 -0.73
C SER A 15 1.77 -5.99 -1.34
N GLU A 16 2.88 -5.36 -1.72
CA GLU A 16 2.89 -4.10 -2.49
C GLU A 16 2.14 -4.24 -3.82
N LYS A 17 2.41 -5.31 -4.58
CA LYS A 17 1.68 -5.60 -5.83
C LYS A 17 0.18 -5.75 -5.60
N ARG A 18 -0.22 -6.52 -4.57
CA ARG A 18 -1.63 -6.69 -4.20
C ARG A 18 -2.28 -5.37 -3.82
N VAL A 19 -1.60 -4.52 -3.05
CA VAL A 19 -2.09 -3.19 -2.67
C VAL A 19 -2.32 -2.32 -3.91
N THR A 20 -1.40 -2.37 -4.87
CA THR A 20 -1.52 -1.65 -6.15
C THR A 20 -2.68 -2.17 -7.00
N GLU A 21 -2.85 -3.49 -7.10
CA GLU A 21 -3.96 -4.12 -7.83
C GLU A 21 -5.32 -3.75 -7.22
N VAL A 22 -5.43 -3.81 -5.89
CA VAL A 22 -6.64 -3.41 -5.16
C VAL A 22 -6.96 -1.95 -5.44
N ARG A 23 -5.97 -1.06 -5.41
CA ARG A 23 -6.15 0.36 -5.74
C ARG A 23 -6.78 0.54 -7.13
N VAL A 24 -6.22 -0.10 -8.15
CA VAL A 24 -6.71 0.00 -9.54
C VAL A 24 -8.13 -0.55 -9.67
N SER A 25 -8.42 -1.69 -9.04
CA SER A 25 -9.77 -2.27 -9.04
C SER A 25 -10.79 -1.36 -8.37
N MET A 26 -10.38 -0.69 -7.29
CA MET A 26 -11.24 0.26 -6.60
C MET A 26 -11.53 1.49 -7.45
N ASP A 27 -10.52 2.13 -8.04
CA ASP A 27 -10.71 3.29 -8.93
C ASP A 27 -11.66 2.96 -10.09
N GLN A 28 -11.57 1.74 -10.65
CA GLN A 28 -12.52 1.25 -11.66
C GLN A 28 -13.95 1.10 -11.11
N ASN A 29 -14.12 0.56 -9.91
CA ASN A 29 -15.43 0.42 -9.28
C ASN A 29 -16.05 1.77 -8.93
N LEU A 30 -15.25 2.72 -8.43
CA LEU A 30 -15.71 4.09 -8.18
C LEU A 30 -16.20 4.74 -9.49
N SER A 31 -15.45 4.56 -10.58
CA SER A 31 -15.80 5.10 -11.90
C SER A 31 -17.09 4.49 -12.44
N LYS A 32 -17.24 3.16 -12.39
CA LYS A 32 -18.48 2.48 -12.80
C LYS A 32 -19.68 2.93 -11.98
N LEU A 33 -19.48 3.11 -10.67
CA LEU A 33 -20.56 3.59 -9.81
C LEU A 33 -20.99 4.99 -10.24
N ARG A 34 -20.04 5.91 -10.49
CA ARG A 34 -20.32 7.25 -11.02
C ARG A 34 -21.09 7.21 -12.33
N ASP A 35 -20.70 6.35 -13.27
CA ASP A 35 -21.34 6.25 -14.58
C ASP A 35 -22.79 5.73 -14.48
N ASN A 36 -23.02 4.68 -13.66
CA ASN A 36 -24.37 4.16 -13.37
C ASN A 36 -25.27 5.22 -12.73
N ILE A 37 -24.66 6.03 -11.88
CA ILE A 37 -25.29 7.12 -11.18
C ILE A 37 -25.65 8.26 -12.14
N GLU A 38 -24.76 8.66 -13.05
CA GLU A 38 -25.05 9.69 -14.05
C GLU A 38 -26.15 9.24 -15.01
N ALA A 39 -26.19 7.95 -15.36
CA ALA A 39 -27.25 7.35 -16.17
C ALA A 39 -28.63 7.42 -15.48
N THR A 40 -28.68 7.35 -14.14
CA THR A 40 -29.93 7.41 -13.36
C THR A 40 -30.36 8.83 -13.01
N ARG A 41 -29.48 9.82 -13.19
CA ARG A 41 -29.71 11.24 -12.90
C ARG A 41 -30.80 11.89 -13.76
N ALA A 42 -31.09 11.34 -14.94
CA ALA A 42 -32.09 11.88 -15.88
C ALA A 42 -33.51 12.02 -15.30
N GLY A 43 -33.81 11.39 -14.15
CA GLY A 43 -35.10 11.51 -13.46
C GLY A 43 -35.07 12.16 -12.07
N TRP A 44 -33.90 12.57 -11.56
CA TRP A 44 -33.77 13.03 -10.16
C TRP A 44 -33.70 14.56 -10.12
N THR A 45 -34.84 15.22 -9.87
CA THR A 45 -34.93 16.67 -9.65
C THR A 45 -35.25 17.00 -8.19
N GLY A 46 -34.80 18.16 -7.71
CA GLY A 46 -35.07 18.63 -6.33
C GLY A 46 -34.22 17.94 -5.25
N ASP A 47 -34.85 17.55 -4.14
CA ASP A 47 -34.17 17.01 -2.94
C ASP A 47 -33.38 15.73 -3.21
N ALA A 48 -33.82 14.92 -4.17
CA ALA A 48 -33.11 13.71 -4.60
C ALA A 48 -31.72 14.03 -5.18
N ALA A 49 -31.59 15.14 -5.92
CA ALA A 49 -30.31 15.59 -6.46
C ALA A 49 -29.35 16.10 -5.36
N LEU A 50 -29.90 16.66 -4.28
CA LEU A 50 -29.13 17.14 -3.12
C LEU A 50 -28.59 15.97 -2.28
N ALA A 51 -29.45 15.01 -1.94
CA ALA A 51 -29.04 13.78 -1.27
C ALA A 51 -27.98 13.03 -2.09
N PHE A 52 -28.17 13.01 -3.42
CA PHE A 52 -27.26 12.42 -4.36
C PHE A 52 -25.87 13.09 -4.39
N ASN A 53 -25.81 14.42 -4.47
CA ASN A 53 -24.54 15.15 -4.39
C ASN A 53 -23.80 14.89 -3.08
N ASN A 54 -24.51 14.76 -1.97
CA ASN A 54 -23.91 14.43 -0.68
C ASN A 54 -23.32 13.00 -0.66
N VAL A 55 -24.00 12.03 -1.25
CA VAL A 55 -23.48 10.65 -1.39
C VAL A 55 -22.22 10.64 -2.26
N MET A 56 -22.23 11.32 -3.41
CA MET A 56 -21.05 11.44 -4.27
C MET A 56 -19.87 12.07 -3.53
N LYS A 57 -20.12 13.16 -2.77
CA LYS A 57 -19.07 13.85 -2.03
C LYS A 57 -18.42 12.95 -0.97
N ARG A 58 -19.24 12.24 -0.18
CA ARG A 58 -18.75 11.28 0.82
C ARG A 58 -18.00 10.11 0.17
N PHE A 59 -18.45 9.68 -1.00
CA PHE A 59 -17.82 8.61 -1.76
C PHE A 59 -16.44 9.04 -2.30
N ASP A 60 -16.34 10.24 -2.86
CA ASP A 60 -15.06 10.82 -3.31
C ASP A 60 -14.09 11.04 -2.14
N GLU A 61 -14.60 11.44 -0.98
CA GLU A 61 -13.80 11.56 0.25
C GLU A 61 -13.31 10.20 0.75
N ALA A 62 -14.19 9.19 0.78
CA ALA A 62 -13.82 7.83 1.17
C ALA A 62 -12.81 7.20 0.20
N GLY A 63 -12.99 7.39 -1.11
CA GLY A 63 -12.07 6.94 -2.14
C GLY A 63 -10.69 7.58 -2.00
N ARG A 64 -10.63 8.90 -1.75
CA ARG A 64 -9.37 9.60 -1.47
C ARG A 64 -8.68 9.11 -0.19
N GLY A 65 -9.42 8.97 0.91
CA GLY A 65 -8.88 8.49 2.18
C GLY A 65 -8.34 7.06 2.06
N LEU A 66 -9.02 6.20 1.31
CA LEU A 66 -8.58 4.84 1.07
C LEU A 66 -7.34 4.78 0.17
N ASN A 67 -7.30 5.57 -0.90
CA ASN A 67 -6.12 5.67 -1.76
C ASN A 67 -4.89 6.17 -0.98
N GLN A 68 -5.08 7.15 -0.08
CA GLN A 68 -4.01 7.60 0.82
C GLN A 68 -3.56 6.51 1.80
N ALA A 69 -4.49 5.75 2.38
CA ALA A 69 -4.15 4.64 3.27
C ALA A 69 -3.36 3.55 2.54
N LEU A 70 -3.78 3.18 1.32
CA LEU A 70 -3.07 2.21 0.49
C LEU A 70 -1.67 2.69 0.09
N GLN A 71 -1.52 3.98 -0.24
CA GLN A 71 -0.21 4.57 -0.54
C GLN A 71 0.71 4.54 0.68
N ASN A 72 0.20 4.90 1.85
CA ASN A 72 0.96 4.84 3.10
C ASN A 72 1.39 3.40 3.42
N ILE A 73 0.49 2.41 3.23
CA ILE A 73 0.85 1.00 3.37
C ILE A 73 1.99 0.63 2.40
N GLY A 74 1.94 1.07 1.14
CA GLY A 74 3.02 0.86 0.17
C GLY A 74 4.36 1.43 0.65
N GLU A 75 4.37 2.68 1.11
CA GLU A 75 5.56 3.35 1.65
C GLU A 75 6.12 2.63 2.88
N LEU A 76 5.25 2.16 3.79
CA LEU A 76 5.65 1.39 4.96
C LEU A 76 6.26 0.03 4.57
N LEU A 77 5.73 -0.64 3.55
CA LEU A 77 6.26 -1.90 3.04
C LEU A 77 7.64 -1.69 2.37
N GLU A 78 7.81 -0.62 1.59
CA GLU A 78 9.10 -0.27 0.97
C GLU A 78 10.16 0.08 2.02
N GLN A 79 9.78 0.86 3.04
CA GLN A 79 10.64 1.16 4.19
C GLN A 79 11.02 -0.10 4.96
N ALA A 80 10.11 -1.07 5.11
CA ALA A 80 10.40 -2.34 5.76
C ALA A 80 11.38 -3.19 4.93
N GLY A 81 11.16 -3.31 3.62
CA GLY A 81 12.03 -4.06 2.72
C GLY A 81 13.44 -3.47 2.59
N SER A 82 13.55 -2.14 2.46
CA SER A 82 14.84 -1.45 2.39
C SER A 82 15.64 -1.57 3.71
N LYS A 83 14.98 -1.42 4.86
CA LYS A 83 15.61 -1.65 6.17
C LYS A 83 16.10 -3.08 6.33
N TYR A 84 15.35 -4.07 5.85
CA TYR A 84 15.74 -5.47 5.92
C TYR A 84 17.02 -5.74 5.09
N ASN A 85 17.05 -5.29 3.83
CA ASN A 85 18.22 -5.42 2.96
C ASN A 85 19.47 -4.74 3.55
N ALA A 86 19.33 -3.53 4.10
CA ALA A 86 20.43 -2.82 4.74
C ALA A 86 20.95 -3.55 5.99
N SER A 87 20.04 -4.12 6.79
CA SER A 87 20.41 -4.86 8.00
C SER A 87 21.11 -6.18 7.70
N GLU A 88 20.71 -6.90 6.65
CA GLU A 88 21.42 -8.12 6.20
C GLU A 88 22.81 -7.81 5.66
N GLN A 89 22.95 -6.75 4.86
CA GLN A 89 24.26 -6.33 4.34
C GLN A 89 25.24 -5.98 5.47
N GLN A 90 24.80 -5.17 6.45
CA GLN A 90 25.63 -4.83 7.61
C GLN A 90 26.02 -6.06 8.43
N GLN A 91 25.12 -7.03 8.59
CA GLN A 91 25.41 -8.24 9.34
C GLN A 91 26.40 -9.16 8.61
N GLN A 92 26.28 -9.28 7.28
CA GLN A 92 27.27 -9.99 6.45
C GLN A 92 28.63 -9.30 6.48
N GLU A 93 28.69 -7.97 6.39
CA GLU A 93 29.94 -7.21 6.51
C GLU A 93 30.60 -7.40 7.88
N LEU A 94 29.80 -7.40 8.95
CA LEU A 94 30.28 -7.68 10.31
C LEU A 94 30.83 -9.10 10.43
N ILE A 95 30.10 -10.11 9.93
CA ILE A 95 30.59 -11.51 9.94
C ILE A 95 31.86 -11.65 9.09
N ASN A 96 31.92 -11.02 7.92
CA ASN A 96 33.08 -11.05 7.04
C ASN A 96 34.29 -10.36 7.66
N SER A 97 34.10 -9.24 8.36
CA SER A 97 35.18 -8.54 9.07
C SER A 97 35.67 -9.34 10.29
N VAL A 98 34.76 -9.97 11.02
CA VAL A 98 35.09 -10.87 12.14
C VAL A 98 35.84 -12.11 11.65
N ASN A 99 35.38 -12.77 10.58
CA ASN A 99 36.09 -13.91 9.97
C ASN A 99 37.49 -13.53 9.47
N LYS A 100 37.63 -12.34 8.87
CA LYS A 100 38.95 -11.82 8.48
C LYS A 100 39.86 -11.58 9.68
N GLY A 101 39.31 -11.06 10.79
CA GLY A 101 40.06 -10.87 12.04
C GLY A 101 40.55 -12.18 12.66
N PHE A 102 39.72 -13.23 12.64
CA PHE A 102 40.12 -14.55 13.12
C PHE A 102 41.12 -15.26 12.20
N GLY A 103 41.04 -15.07 10.89
CA GLY A 103 41.96 -15.67 9.93
C GLY A 103 43.36 -15.05 9.87
N VAL A 104 43.57 -13.87 10.48
CA VAL A 104 44.89 -13.20 10.57
C VAL A 104 45.62 -13.53 11.88
N LEU A 105 44.93 -14.15 12.85
CA LEU A 105 45.48 -14.51 14.17
C LEU A 105 45.82 -16.00 14.33
N GLY A 106 45.66 -16.81 13.28
CA GLY A 106 46.11 -18.21 13.20
C GLY A 106 47.16 -18.40 12.13
#